data_AF-A0A8C8RK03-F1
#
_entry.id   AF-A0A8C8RK03-F1
#
_cell.length_a   1.000
_cell.length_b   1.000
_cell.length_c   1.000
_cell.angle_alpha   90.00
_cell.angle_beta   90.00
_cell.angle_gamma   90.00
#
_symmetry.space_group_name_H-M   'P 1'
#
loop_
_entity.id
_entity.type
_entity.pdbx_description
1 polymer ?
#
loop_
_entity_poly.entity_id
_entity_poly.type
_entity_poly.pdbx_seq_one_letter_code
_entity_poly.pdbx_strand_id
1 'polypeptide(L)'
;LYTFHLKVTDAKGDSAIDTATVEVRPDPKKHGLVELILQVGVGQLTEQQKDTLVRQLAVLLNVLDSDIKVQKIQAYSDLSTAIIFYVQSGHPFKVIKGSDVARMLHVQLLKEKADFLLFKVLRVDTAVCLLKCSGHGHCDPITKRCICYQLWMENLIQRYLNDGESKASVNLYYLVKLLLMFM
;
A
#
# COMPACT_ATOMS: atom_id res chain seq x y z
N LEU A 1 -20.33 -1.31 12.52
CA LEU A 1 -20.97 -0.45 13.54
C LEU A 1 -20.70 -1.10 14.88
N TYR A 2 -20.04 -0.41 15.78
CA TYR A 2 -19.76 -0.87 17.13
C TYR A 2 -20.68 -0.13 18.09
N THR A 3 -21.33 -0.84 19.00
CA THR A 3 -22.25 -0.28 19.98
C THR A 3 -21.65 -0.51 21.36
N PHE A 4 -21.45 0.56 22.11
CA PHE A 4 -20.86 0.56 23.44
C PHE A 4 -21.94 0.93 24.46
N HIS A 5 -22.01 0.17 25.55
CA HIS A 5 -22.87 0.49 26.69
C HIS A 5 -22.02 1.04 27.83
N LEU A 6 -22.24 2.29 28.20
CA LEU A 6 -21.58 2.92 29.33
C LEU A 6 -22.45 2.73 30.57
N LYS A 7 -21.98 1.96 31.55
CA LYS A 7 -22.61 1.83 32.87
C LYS A 7 -21.91 2.72 33.87
N VAL A 8 -22.63 3.63 34.51
CA VAL A 8 -22.14 4.46 35.61
C VAL A 8 -22.83 4.01 36.89
N THR A 9 -22.05 3.73 37.95
CA THR A 9 -22.58 3.36 39.27
C THR A 9 -22.12 4.39 40.30
N ASP A 10 -23.01 4.86 41.15
CA ASP A 10 -22.69 5.81 42.21
C ASP A 10 -22.18 5.10 43.49
N ALA A 11 -21.80 5.90 44.51
CA ALA A 11 -21.30 5.37 45.79
C ALA A 11 -22.36 4.64 46.63
N LYS A 12 -23.65 4.77 46.29
CA LYS A 12 -24.78 4.11 46.96
C LYS A 12 -25.15 2.79 46.29
N GLY A 13 -24.56 2.48 45.13
CA GLY A 13 -24.80 1.26 44.36
C GLY A 13 -25.85 1.42 43.26
N ASP A 14 -26.39 2.63 43.05
CA ASP A 14 -27.32 2.91 41.96
C ASP A 14 -26.57 3.01 40.64
N SER A 15 -27.12 2.42 39.57
CA SER A 15 -26.45 2.41 38.26
C SER A 15 -27.35 2.83 37.12
N ALA A 16 -26.81 3.64 36.20
CA ALA A 16 -27.42 4.03 34.93
C ALA A 16 -26.60 3.48 33.76
N ILE A 17 -27.28 3.13 32.66
CA ILE A 17 -26.64 2.63 31.43
C ILE A 17 -27.05 3.52 30.27
N ASP A 18 -26.08 3.97 29.47
CA ASP A 18 -26.29 4.70 28.22
C ASP A 18 -25.58 4.01 27.04
N THR A 19 -25.95 4.34 25.81
CA THR A 19 -25.46 3.66 24.59
C THR A 19 -24.83 4.64 23.61
N ALA A 20 -23.59 4.37 23.19
CA ALA A 20 -22.88 5.11 22.15
C ALA A 20 -22.57 4.20 20.95
N THR A 21 -22.71 4.71 19.72
CA THR A 21 -22.37 3.96 18.50
C THR A 21 -21.17 4.57 17.78
N VAL A 22 -20.30 3.72 17.23
CA VAL A 22 -19.12 4.10 16.46
C VAL A 22 -19.16 3.38 15.11
N GLU A 23 -19.23 4.16 14.03
CA GLU A 23 -19.15 3.65 12.67
C GLU A 23 -17.72 3.74 12.14
N VAL A 24 -17.08 2.59 11.88
CA VAL A 24 -15.77 2.53 11.24
C VAL A 24 -15.98 2.44 9.73
N ARG A 25 -15.62 3.50 9.01
CA ARG A 25 -15.65 3.53 7.55
C ARG A 25 -14.26 3.24 6.96
N PRO A 26 -14.19 2.59 5.78
CA PRO A 26 -12.93 2.47 5.05
C PRO A 26 -12.34 3.84 4.74
N ASP A 27 -11.01 3.93 4.74
CA ASP A 27 -10.31 5.15 4.37
C ASP A 27 -10.66 5.54 2.91
N PRO A 28 -11.22 6.73 2.66
CA PRO A 28 -11.55 7.17 1.30
C PRO A 28 -10.33 7.34 0.40
N LYS A 29 -9.13 7.49 0.99
CA LYS A 29 -7.85 7.67 0.28
C LYS A 29 -7.09 6.36 0.11
N LYS A 30 -7.65 5.24 0.55
CA LYS A 30 -7.00 3.91 0.56
C LYS A 30 -6.32 3.54 -0.76
N HIS A 31 -6.94 3.85 -1.90
CA HIS A 31 -6.42 3.55 -3.23
C HIS A 31 -5.29 4.49 -3.71
N GLY A 32 -5.08 5.60 -3.01
CA GLY A 32 -4.01 6.57 -3.23
C GLY A 32 -2.75 6.33 -2.40
N LEU A 33 -2.79 5.37 -1.48
CA LEU A 33 -1.71 5.16 -0.53
C LEU A 33 -0.55 4.35 -1.11
N VAL A 34 0.65 4.84 -0.85
CA VAL A 34 1.92 4.22 -1.20
C VAL A 34 2.67 3.89 0.09
N GLU A 35 3.27 2.72 0.12
CA GLU A 35 4.16 2.25 1.17
C GLU A 35 5.61 2.32 0.67
N LEU A 36 6.44 3.06 1.40
CA LEU A 36 7.87 3.19 1.16
C LEU A 36 8.63 2.57 2.34
N ILE A 37 9.44 1.55 2.07
CA ILE A 37 10.27 0.89 3.07
C ILE A 37 11.70 1.42 2.98
N LEU A 38 12.19 1.96 4.08
CA LEU A 38 13.50 2.60 4.19
C LEU A 38 14.43 1.81 5.11
N GLN A 39 15.73 1.80 4.80
CA GLN A 39 16.76 1.18 5.64
C GLN A 39 17.18 2.11 6.80
N VAL A 40 16.23 2.39 7.70
CA VAL A 40 16.44 3.12 8.95
C VAL A 40 15.46 2.59 10.01
N GLY A 41 15.92 2.39 11.23
CA GLY A 41 15.05 1.99 12.35
C GLY A 41 14.12 3.14 12.77
N VAL A 42 12.87 2.83 13.14
CA VAL A 42 11.84 3.87 13.41
C VAL A 42 12.25 4.83 14.53
N GLY A 43 12.96 4.34 15.55
CA GLY A 43 13.43 5.17 16.66
C GLY A 43 14.57 6.11 16.31
N GLN A 44 15.21 5.93 15.15
CA GLN A 44 16.28 6.79 14.66
C GLN A 44 15.78 7.85 13.67
N LEU A 45 14.53 7.75 13.20
CA LEU A 45 13.94 8.68 12.26
C LEU A 45 13.46 9.94 13.00
N THR A 46 14.12 11.08 12.76
CA THR A 46 13.69 12.36 13.32
C THR A 46 12.66 13.06 12.45
N GLU A 47 11.90 13.99 13.02
CA GLU A 47 10.95 14.83 12.29
C GLU A 47 11.62 15.63 11.17
N GLN A 48 12.83 16.16 11.39
CA GLN A 48 13.59 16.88 10.38
C GLN A 48 14.02 15.98 9.21
N GLN A 49 14.38 14.73 9.50
CA GLN A 49 14.74 13.76 8.46
C GLN A 49 13.52 13.34 7.65
N LYS A 50 12.36 13.18 8.31
CA LYS A 50 11.07 12.96 7.63
C LYS A 50 10.73 14.12 6.70
N ASP A 51 10.88 15.37 7.14
CA ASP A 51 10.59 16.54 6.30
C ASP A 51 11.54 16.62 5.10
N THR A 52 12.82 16.29 5.31
CA THR A 52 13.81 16.20 4.24
C THR A 52 13.43 15.13 3.21
N LEU A 53 13.02 13.95 3.68
CA LEU A 53 12.54 12.88 2.82
C LEU A 53 11.31 13.31 2.00
N VAL A 54 10.34 13.97 2.63
CA VAL A 54 9.14 14.48 1.94
C VAL A 54 9.52 15.44 0.81
N ARG A 55 10.45 16.37 1.06
CA ARG A 55 10.98 17.28 0.04
C ARG A 55 11.64 16.54 -1.12
N GLN A 56 12.49 15.56 -0.82
CA GLN A 56 13.15 14.78 -1.88
C GLN A 56 12.14 13.96 -2.70
N LEU A 57 11.12 13.38 -2.07
CA LEU A 57 10.03 12.70 -2.77
C LEU A 57 9.24 13.66 -3.66
N ALA A 58 9.00 14.90 -3.20
CA ALA A 58 8.31 15.94 -3.97
C ALA A 58 9.09 16.28 -5.24
N VAL A 59 10.42 16.43 -5.13
CA VAL A 59 11.30 16.64 -6.28
C VAL A 59 11.25 15.46 -7.26
N LEU A 60 11.36 14.20 -6.79
CA LEU A 60 11.32 13.02 -7.65
C LEU A 60 9.99 12.89 -8.41
N LEU A 61 8.89 13.22 -7.73
CA LEU A 61 7.54 13.14 -8.29
C LEU A 61 7.13 14.40 -9.07
N ASN A 62 7.96 15.44 -9.06
CA ASN A 62 7.67 16.75 -9.64
C ASN A 62 6.34 17.33 -9.12
N VAL A 63 6.15 17.30 -7.80
CA VAL A 63 4.98 17.85 -7.08
C VAL A 63 5.44 18.80 -5.98
N LEU A 64 4.51 19.53 -5.36
CA LEU A 64 4.84 20.40 -4.23
C LEU A 64 5.02 19.58 -2.94
N ASP A 65 5.87 20.06 -2.02
CA ASP A 65 6.02 19.44 -0.70
C ASP A 65 4.67 19.31 0.04
N SER A 66 3.79 20.31 -0.13
CA SER A 66 2.45 20.35 0.46
C SER A 66 1.51 19.27 -0.07
N ASP A 67 1.79 18.73 -1.26
CA ASP A 67 0.98 17.75 -1.96
C ASP A 67 1.24 16.32 -1.48
N ILE A 68 2.39 16.09 -0.81
CA ILE A 68 2.72 14.82 -0.19
C ILE A 68 2.23 14.82 1.25
N LYS A 69 1.36 13.88 1.59
CA LYS A 69 0.80 13.74 2.94
C LYS A 69 1.16 12.39 3.53
N VAL A 70 2.02 12.42 4.55
CA VAL A 70 2.36 11.24 5.35
C VAL A 70 1.20 10.92 6.27
N GLN A 71 0.67 9.70 6.13
CA GLN A 71 -0.46 9.22 6.92
C GLN A 71 -0.02 8.36 8.09
N LYS A 72 1.03 7.55 7.92
CA LYS A 72 1.52 6.67 8.97
C LYS A 72 3.02 6.41 8.82
N ILE A 73 3.70 6.34 9.95
CA ILE A 73 5.08 5.86 10.07
C ILE A 73 5.06 4.71 11.07
N GLN A 74 5.67 3.59 10.72
CA GLN A 74 5.72 2.43 11.59
C GLN A 74 7.01 1.63 11.39
N ALA A 75 7.43 0.89 12.42
CA ALA A 75 8.49 -0.09 12.26
C ALA A 75 8.06 -1.17 11.26
N TYR A 76 8.95 -1.48 10.32
CA TYR A 76 8.83 -2.66 9.46
C TYR A 76 9.70 -3.81 9.97
N SER A 77 10.88 -3.49 10.50
CA SER A 77 11.77 -4.38 11.26
C SER A 77 12.60 -3.54 12.23
N ASP A 78 13.50 -4.15 12.99
CA ASP A 78 14.39 -3.43 13.92
C ASP A 78 15.27 -2.37 13.22
N LEU A 79 15.56 -2.58 11.92
CA LEU A 79 16.44 -1.73 11.13
C LEU A 79 15.74 -1.04 9.95
N SER A 80 14.42 -1.14 9.83
CA SER A 80 13.68 -0.58 8.71
C SER A 80 12.33 0.02 9.10
N THR A 81 11.97 1.10 8.42
CA THR A 81 10.74 1.86 8.68
C THR A 81 9.86 1.84 7.44
N ALA A 82 8.56 1.62 7.64
CA ALA A 82 7.54 1.79 6.63
C ALA A 82 6.90 3.18 6.77
N ILE A 83 6.91 3.95 5.69
CA ILE A 83 6.22 5.23 5.58
C ILE A 83 5.07 5.07 4.60
N ILE A 84 3.86 5.34 5.07
CA ILE A 84 2.64 5.31 4.27
C ILE A 84 2.21 6.75 4.01
N PHE A 85 2.11 7.11 2.73
CA PHE A 85 1.75 8.45 2.29
C PHE A 85 0.85 8.41 1.06
N TYR A 86 0.20 9.52 0.77
CA TYR A 86 -0.51 9.74 -0.50
C TYR A 86 -0.09 11.08 -1.10
N VAL A 87 -0.35 11.23 -2.40
CA VAL A 87 -0.10 12.47 -3.13
C VAL A 87 -1.44 13.02 -3.60
N GLN A 88 -1.66 14.31 -3.40
CA GLN A 88 -2.83 15.03 -3.91
C GLN A 88 -2.39 16.09 -4.91
N SER A 89 -3.20 16.38 -5.92
CA SER A 89 -2.89 17.42 -6.90
C SER A 89 -4.16 18.11 -7.40
N GLY A 90 -4.01 19.34 -7.90
CA GLY A 90 -5.08 20.15 -8.47
C GLY A 90 -5.98 20.85 -7.46
N HIS A 91 -6.90 21.65 -7.98
CA HIS A 91 -7.98 22.32 -7.24
C HIS A 91 -9.33 21.95 -7.87
N PRO A 92 -10.26 21.29 -7.16
CA PRO A 92 -10.15 20.78 -5.79
C PRO A 92 -9.10 19.66 -5.66
N PHE A 93 -8.54 19.48 -4.48
CA PHE A 93 -7.53 18.46 -4.21
C PHE A 93 -8.04 17.06 -4.56
N LYS A 94 -7.39 16.42 -5.52
CA LYS A 94 -7.68 15.04 -5.92
C LYS A 94 -6.50 14.15 -5.57
N VAL A 95 -6.77 13.05 -4.88
CA VAL A 95 -5.75 12.04 -4.56
C VAL A 95 -5.36 11.30 -5.84
N ILE A 96 -4.07 11.26 -6.13
CA ILE A 96 -3.49 10.50 -7.24
C ILE A 96 -3.54 9.01 -6.88
N LYS A 97 -3.76 8.14 -7.86
CA LYS A 97 -3.76 6.69 -7.63
C LYS A 97 -2.39 6.24 -7.13
N GLY A 98 -2.37 5.43 -6.07
CA GLY A 98 -1.13 4.96 -5.46
C GLY A 98 -0.28 4.13 -6.43
N SER A 99 -0.91 3.40 -7.35
CA SER A 99 -0.21 2.64 -8.40
C SER A 99 0.58 3.54 -9.35
N ASP A 100 0.05 4.71 -9.70
CA ASP A 100 0.74 5.66 -10.57
C ASP A 100 1.92 6.30 -9.85
N VAL A 101 1.72 6.70 -8.59
CA VAL A 101 2.79 7.26 -7.74
C VAL A 101 3.91 6.23 -7.51
N ALA A 102 3.57 4.99 -7.19
CA ALA A 102 4.55 3.92 -6.99
C ALA A 102 5.36 3.65 -8.27
N ARG A 103 4.69 3.59 -9.44
CA ARG A 103 5.36 3.41 -10.74
C ARG A 103 6.29 4.58 -11.06
N MET A 104 5.85 5.83 -10.82
CA MET A 104 6.70 7.01 -11.00
C MET A 104 7.93 6.94 -10.10
N LEU A 105 7.77 6.61 -8.82
CA LEU A 105 8.90 6.45 -7.91
C LEU A 105 9.86 5.35 -8.34
N HIS A 106 9.35 4.19 -8.78
CA HIS A 106 10.20 3.12 -9.32
C HIS A 106 11.07 3.61 -10.49
N VAL A 107 10.45 4.30 -11.46
CA VAL A 107 11.17 4.85 -12.61
C VAL A 107 12.20 5.88 -12.18
N GLN A 108 11.85 6.78 -11.25
CA GLN A 108 12.75 7.86 -10.85
C GLN A 108 13.90 7.38 -9.95
N LEU A 109 13.65 6.43 -9.04
CA LEU A 109 14.69 5.84 -8.20
C LEU A 109 15.69 5.01 -9.01
N LEU A 110 15.26 4.40 -10.12
CA LEU A 110 16.15 3.73 -11.08
C LEU A 110 17.00 4.73 -11.87
N LYS A 111 16.47 5.92 -12.19
CA LYS A 111 17.16 6.97 -12.96
C LYS A 111 18.14 7.78 -12.12
N GLU A 112 17.69 8.32 -10.99
CA GLU A 112 18.45 9.24 -10.13
C GLU A 112 19.40 8.53 -9.15
N LYS A 113 19.43 7.18 -9.22
CA LYS A 113 20.03 6.26 -8.23
C LYS A 113 19.31 6.31 -6.88
N ALA A 114 19.26 5.16 -6.22
CA ALA A 114 18.61 5.01 -4.90
C ALA A 114 19.26 5.87 -3.78
N ASP A 115 20.40 6.48 -4.05
CA ASP A 115 21.16 7.34 -3.14
C ASP A 115 20.69 8.82 -3.15
N PHE A 116 19.74 9.19 -4.02
CA PHE A 116 19.15 10.53 -4.02
C PHE A 116 18.37 10.82 -2.72
N LEU A 117 17.73 9.79 -2.17
CA LEU A 117 16.98 9.90 -0.93
C LEU A 117 17.92 9.79 0.27
N LEU A 118 17.60 10.51 1.34
CA LEU A 118 18.34 10.50 2.61
C LEU A 118 18.57 9.08 3.15
N PHE A 119 17.61 8.19 2.91
CA PHE A 119 17.67 6.79 3.31
C PHE A 119 17.58 5.90 2.09
N LYS A 120 18.33 4.80 2.12
CA LYS A 120 18.23 3.78 1.09
C LYS A 120 16.82 3.19 1.06
N VAL A 121 16.21 3.23 -0.13
CA VAL A 121 14.91 2.60 -0.38
C VAL A 121 15.10 1.10 -0.55
N LEU A 122 14.40 0.34 0.28
CA LEU A 122 14.35 -1.12 0.19
C LEU A 122 13.20 -1.57 -0.71
N ARG A 123 12.04 -0.89 -0.64
CA ARG A 123 10.86 -1.24 -1.41
C ARG A 123 9.91 -0.05 -1.59
N VAL A 124 9.24 0.02 -2.75
CA VAL A 124 8.13 0.93 -3.03
C VAL A 124 6.95 0.12 -3.52
N ASP A 125 5.80 0.21 -2.86
CA ASP A 125 4.58 -0.52 -3.22
C ASP A 125 3.34 0.32 -2.94
N THR A 126 2.19 -0.16 -3.38
CA THR A 126 0.90 0.36 -2.90
C THR A 126 0.63 -0.15 -1.48
N ALA A 127 0.13 0.72 -0.59
CA ALA A 127 -0.09 0.34 0.81
C ALA A 127 -1.10 -0.80 0.94
N VAL A 128 -2.08 -0.85 0.05
CA VAL A 128 -3.04 -1.94 -0.07
C VAL A 128 -2.81 -2.65 -1.38
N CYS A 129 -3.05 -3.96 -1.42
CA CYS A 129 -2.98 -4.61 -2.72
C CYS A 129 -4.16 -4.20 -3.60
N LEU A 130 -3.84 -3.59 -4.74
CA LEU A 130 -4.80 -3.14 -5.75
C LEU A 130 -4.96 -4.13 -6.91
N LEU A 131 -4.24 -5.25 -6.91
CA LEU A 131 -4.33 -6.25 -7.97
C LEU A 131 -5.70 -6.93 -7.95
N LYS A 132 -6.36 -6.92 -9.12
CA LYS A 132 -7.66 -7.58 -9.32
C LYS A 132 -7.56 -9.09 -9.56
N CYS A 133 -6.34 -9.61 -9.76
CA CYS A 133 -6.07 -11.03 -9.98
C CYS A 133 -6.99 -11.71 -11.01
N SER A 134 -7.39 -10.97 -12.05
CA SER A 134 -8.28 -11.43 -13.13
C SER A 134 -9.60 -12.05 -12.66
N GLY A 135 -10.02 -11.82 -11.41
CA GLY A 135 -11.20 -12.47 -10.81
C GLY A 135 -11.00 -13.94 -10.41
N HIS A 136 -9.80 -14.49 -10.56
CA HIS A 136 -9.47 -15.90 -10.30
C HIS A 136 -8.43 -16.08 -9.20
N GLY A 137 -8.37 -15.12 -8.28
CA GLY A 137 -7.51 -15.17 -7.11
C GLY A 137 -7.78 -14.02 -6.17
N HIS A 138 -7.04 -13.98 -5.08
CA HIS A 138 -7.00 -12.83 -4.19
C HIS A 138 -5.58 -12.27 -4.13
N CYS A 139 -5.45 -10.98 -3.90
CA CYS A 139 -4.13 -10.41 -3.73
C CYS A 139 -3.64 -10.54 -2.28
N ASP A 140 -2.41 -11.00 -2.12
CA ASP A 140 -1.71 -11.03 -0.84
C ASP A 140 -1.27 -9.62 -0.42
N PRO A 141 -1.71 -9.11 0.75
CA PRO A 141 -1.32 -7.78 1.22
C PRO A 141 0.16 -7.65 1.60
N ILE A 142 0.88 -8.75 1.83
CA ILE A 142 2.29 -8.78 2.24
C ILE A 142 3.20 -8.87 1.01
N THR A 143 2.99 -9.88 0.17
CA THR A 143 3.82 -10.11 -1.01
C THR A 143 3.42 -9.25 -2.21
N LYS A 144 2.24 -8.62 -2.17
CA LYS A 144 1.63 -7.84 -3.27
C LYS A 144 1.52 -8.64 -4.57
N ARG A 145 1.33 -9.97 -4.45
CA ARG A 145 1.14 -10.91 -5.57
C ARG A 145 -0.23 -11.54 -5.53
N CYS A 146 -0.68 -12.05 -6.67
CA CYS A 146 -1.94 -12.78 -6.75
C CYS A 146 -1.75 -14.23 -6.30
N ILE A 147 -2.51 -14.61 -5.27
CA ILE A 147 -2.71 -16.01 -4.89
C ILE A 147 -3.88 -16.51 -5.72
N CYS A 148 -3.60 -17.44 -6.64
CA CYS A 148 -4.56 -17.96 -7.60
C CYS A 148 -5.47 -19.03 -6.95
N TYR A 149 -6.73 -19.09 -7.35
CA TYR A 149 -7.64 -20.17 -6.94
C TYR A 149 -7.25 -21.50 -7.59
N GLN A 150 -7.79 -22.60 -7.07
CA GLN A 150 -7.59 -23.94 -7.63
C GLN A 150 -7.91 -23.95 -9.14
N LEU A 151 -7.06 -24.62 -9.93
CA LEU A 151 -7.08 -24.67 -11.41
C LEU A 151 -6.64 -23.40 -12.14
N TRP A 152 -6.26 -22.33 -11.43
CA TRP A 152 -5.70 -21.11 -12.01
C TRP A 152 -4.24 -20.93 -11.61
N MET A 153 -3.45 -20.41 -12.53
CA MET A 153 -2.03 -20.12 -12.33
C MET A 153 -1.69 -18.70 -12.75
N GLU A 154 -0.54 -18.23 -12.24
CA GLU A 154 0.02 -16.95 -12.62
C GLU A 154 0.41 -16.96 -14.10
N ASN A 155 0.06 -15.89 -14.80
CA ASN A 155 0.49 -15.67 -16.18
C ASN A 155 1.91 -15.10 -16.20
N LEU A 156 2.90 -16.00 -16.23
CA LEU A 156 4.32 -15.63 -16.25
C LEU A 156 4.72 -14.84 -17.51
N ILE A 157 4.09 -15.14 -18.66
CA ILE A 157 4.34 -14.41 -19.92
C ILE A 157 3.93 -12.95 -19.74
N GLN A 158 2.73 -12.71 -19.24
CA GLN A 158 2.24 -11.36 -19.05
C GLN A 158 2.96 -10.62 -17.93
N ARG A 159 3.39 -11.32 -16.87
CA ARG A 159 4.24 -10.73 -15.83
C ARG A 159 5.57 -10.23 -16.41
N TYR A 160 6.18 -10.99 -17.32
CA TYR A 160 7.44 -10.60 -17.96
C TYR A 160 7.26 -9.47 -18.98
N LEU A 161 6.13 -9.47 -19.71
CA LEU A 161 5.86 -8.49 -20.78
C LEU A 161 5.13 -7.22 -20.32
N ASN A 162 4.49 -7.20 -19.15
CA ASN A 162 3.60 -6.12 -18.72
C ASN A 162 3.84 -5.70 -17.26
N ASP A 163 4.81 -4.79 -17.06
CA ASP A 163 5.12 -4.06 -15.82
C ASP A 163 5.36 -4.91 -14.55
N GLY A 164 5.54 -6.22 -14.68
CA GLY A 164 5.80 -7.12 -13.53
C GLY A 164 4.55 -7.47 -12.70
N GLU A 165 3.35 -7.09 -13.14
CA GLU A 165 2.11 -7.35 -12.40
C GLU A 165 1.75 -8.85 -12.37
N SER A 166 1.40 -9.34 -11.19
CA SER A 166 0.89 -10.71 -11.00
C SER A 166 -0.56 -10.83 -11.47
N LYS A 167 -0.87 -11.79 -12.35
CA LYS A 167 -2.22 -12.04 -12.87
C LYS A 167 -2.56 -13.53 -12.86
N ALA A 168 -3.70 -13.89 -12.27
CA ALA A 168 -4.22 -15.27 -12.24
C ALA A 168 -5.07 -15.55 -13.49
N SER A 169 -4.49 -15.59 -14.69
CA SER A 169 -5.26 -15.73 -15.94
C SER A 169 -5.03 -17.03 -16.70
N VAL A 170 -4.15 -17.91 -16.21
CA VAL A 170 -3.83 -19.18 -16.89
C VAL A 170 -4.66 -20.29 -16.27
N ASN A 171 -5.53 -20.92 -17.06
CA ASN A 171 -6.34 -22.05 -16.60
C ASN A 171 -5.60 -23.37 -16.85
N LEU A 172 -5.30 -24.09 -15.78
CA LEU A 172 -4.52 -25.32 -15.79
C LEU A 172 -5.18 -26.42 -16.63
N TYR A 173 -6.51 -26.53 -16.61
CA TYR A 173 -7.21 -27.56 -17.40
C TYR A 173 -7.02 -27.38 -18.90
N TYR A 174 -7.17 -26.14 -19.39
CA TYR A 174 -6.95 -25.83 -20.80
C TYR A 174 -5.46 -25.95 -21.17
N LEU A 175 -4.57 -25.58 -20.26
CA LEU A 175 -3.14 -25.69 -20.50
C LEU A 175 -2.69 -27.16 -20.64
N VAL A 176 -3.18 -28.04 -19.76
CA VAL A 176 -2.91 -29.48 -19.83
C VAL A 176 -3.52 -30.10 -21.08
N LYS A 177 -4.77 -29.74 -21.43
CA LYS A 177 -5.39 -30.19 -22.69
C LYS A 177 -4.59 -29.78 -23.92
N LEU A 178 -4.10 -28.54 -23.95
CA LEU A 178 -3.30 -28.02 -25.05
C LEU A 178 -1.99 -28.81 -25.18
N LEU A 179 -1.27 -29.01 -24.06
CA LEU A 179 -0.03 -29.79 -24.03
C LEU A 179 -0.25 -31.23 -24.51
N LEU A 180 -1.32 -31.89 -24.06
CA LEU A 180 -1.68 -33.24 -24.50
C LEU A 180 -2.06 -33.32 -25.98
N MET A 181 -2.51 -32.23 -26.60
CA MET A 181 -2.83 -32.18 -28.03
C MET A 181 -1.58 -32.01 -28.91
N PHE A 182 -0.45 -31.61 -28.31
CA PHE A 182 0.85 -31.45 -28.97
C PHE A 182 1.83 -32.60 -28.67
N MET A 183 1.40 -33.61 -27.88
CA MET A 183 2.12 -34.87 -27.65
C MET A 183 1.57 -35.96 -28.56
#